data_AF-A0A8J4YJT0-F1
#
_entry.id   AF-A0A8J4YJT0-F1
#
_cell.length_a   1.000
_cell.length_b   1.000
_cell.length_c   1.000
_cell.angle_alpha   90.00
_cell.angle_beta   90.00
_cell.angle_gamma   90.00
#
_symmetry.space_group_name_H-M   'P 1'
#
loop_
_entity.id
_entity.type
_entity.pdbx_description
1 polymer ?
#
loop_
_entity_poly.entity_id
_entity_poly.type
_entity_poly.pdbx_seq_one_letter_code
_entity_poly.pdbx_strand_id
1 'polypeptide(L)'
;MILDGANIKHQTKLANTSTTTAALTVSQLLVFSSVKHARSVESTSVRHSRERETPLPLYLSLKIHAVTRSRGLIDTLFSLGMCVSYDRLLQLTADITNGVCQRFNMEEVVCPPKLRKGLFPTGAVDNIDHNPSSATAKDSFHGTDISLMQHP
;
A
#
# COMPACT_ATOMS: atom_id res chain seq x y z
N MET A 1 -17.98 12.85 -3.99
CA MET A 1 -16.96 13.91 -4.25
C MET A 1 -16.53 14.02 -5.72
N ILE A 2 -17.00 13.17 -6.65
CA ILE A 2 -16.80 13.38 -8.11
C ILE A 2 -18.10 13.78 -8.82
N LEU A 3 -19.27 13.43 -8.26
CA LEU A 3 -20.56 13.70 -8.90
C LEU A 3 -21.29 14.95 -8.39
N ASP A 4 -21.06 15.36 -7.14
CA ASP A 4 -21.59 16.62 -6.59
C ASP A 4 -20.48 17.36 -5.86
N GLY A 5 -19.93 18.39 -6.51
CA GLY A 5 -19.03 19.35 -5.90
C GLY A 5 -19.75 20.22 -4.86
N ALA A 6 -18.98 20.96 -4.05
CA ALA A 6 -19.52 21.85 -3.03
C ALA A 6 -20.33 23.00 -3.68
N ASN A 7 -21.62 22.77 -3.91
CA ASN A 7 -22.57 23.79 -4.30
C ASN A 7 -23.00 24.56 -3.04
N ILE A 8 -22.68 25.85 -2.98
CA ILE A 8 -23.03 26.76 -1.87
C ILE A 8 -24.54 26.70 -1.53
N LYS A 9 -25.41 26.42 -2.51
CA LYS A 9 -26.86 26.29 -2.28
C LYS A 9 -27.26 25.02 -1.53
N HIS A 10 -26.39 23.99 -1.50
CA HIS A 10 -26.63 22.73 -0.81
C HIS A 10 -26.14 22.75 0.66
N GLN A 11 -25.16 23.61 0.98
CA GLN A 11 -24.65 23.80 2.35
C GLN A 11 -25.70 24.38 3.29
N THR A 12 -26.56 25.29 2.82
CA THR A 12 -27.59 25.92 3.66
C THR A 12 -28.71 24.96 4.07
N LYS A 13 -28.95 23.88 3.31
CA LYS A 13 -29.93 22.84 3.65
C LYS A 13 -29.41 21.82 4.68
N LEU A 14 -28.09 21.60 4.74
CA LEU A 14 -27.45 20.63 5.63
C LEU A 14 -27.27 21.12 7.07
N ALA A 15 -27.41 22.42 7.33
CA ALA A 15 -27.35 22.97 8.68
C ALA A 15 -28.49 22.47 9.60
N ASN A 16 -29.58 21.95 9.02
CA ASN A 16 -30.77 21.50 9.75
C ASN A 16 -30.87 19.98 9.91
N THR A 17 -29.91 19.21 9.39
CA THR A 17 -29.89 17.75 9.54
C THR A 17 -28.66 17.37 10.32
N SER A 18 -28.84 16.62 11.41
CA SER A 18 -27.76 16.08 12.24
C SER A 18 -26.71 15.39 11.37
N THR A 19 -25.62 16.11 11.08
CA THR A 19 -24.51 15.59 10.30
C THR A 19 -23.86 14.47 11.10
N THR A 20 -23.72 13.29 10.49
CA THR A 20 -23.12 12.15 11.16
C THR A 20 -21.67 12.49 11.53
N THR A 21 -21.25 12.14 12.75
CA THR A 21 -19.89 12.43 13.25
C THR A 21 -18.82 11.99 12.25
N ALA A 22 -19.03 10.86 11.57
CA ALA A 22 -18.15 10.38 10.50
C ALA A 22 -18.01 11.37 9.33
N ALA A 23 -19.12 11.96 8.86
CA ALA A 23 -19.08 12.96 7.79
C ALA A 23 -18.36 14.24 8.25
N LEU A 24 -18.52 14.61 9.52
CA LEU A 24 -17.84 15.77 10.11
C LEU A 24 -16.33 15.53 10.24
N THR A 25 -15.91 14.35 10.72
CA THR A 25 -14.49 13.97 10.83
C THR A 25 -13.82 13.89 9.46
N VAL A 26 -14.47 13.31 8.45
CA VAL A 26 -13.94 13.26 7.09
C VAL A 26 -13.84 14.68 6.49
N SER A 27 -14.84 15.52 6.72
CA SER A 27 -14.82 16.92 6.27
C SER A 27 -13.70 17.72 6.94
N GLN A 28 -13.50 17.55 8.24
CA GLN A 28 -12.41 18.19 8.99
C GLN A 28 -11.04 17.70 8.52
N LEU A 29 -10.87 16.41 8.25
CA LEU A 29 -9.63 15.84 7.72
C LEU A 29 -9.33 16.38 6.32
N LEU A 30 -10.36 16.51 5.48
CA LEU A 30 -10.24 17.11 4.15
C LEU A 30 -9.90 18.60 4.26
N VAL A 31 -10.57 19.37 5.10
CA VAL A 31 -10.27 20.80 5.33
C VAL A 31 -8.86 20.96 5.88
N PHE A 32 -8.44 20.17 6.87
CA PHE A 32 -7.07 20.18 7.40
C PHE A 32 -6.02 19.89 6.32
N SER A 33 -6.33 18.97 5.41
CA SER A 33 -5.46 18.62 4.28
C SER A 33 -5.52 19.63 3.12
N SER A 34 -6.59 20.42 3.02
CA SER A 34 -6.88 21.34 1.91
C SER A 34 -6.53 22.79 2.24
N VAL A 35 -6.60 23.18 3.51
CA VAL A 35 -6.25 24.52 3.97
C VAL A 35 -4.74 24.62 3.92
N LYS A 36 -4.29 25.34 2.90
CA LYS A 36 -2.94 25.85 2.71
C LYS A 36 -2.54 26.53 4.03
N HIS A 37 -1.79 25.83 4.90
CA HIS A 37 -0.93 26.53 5.85
C HIS A 37 -0.17 27.57 5.03
N ALA A 38 -0.14 28.82 5.46
CA ALA A 38 0.46 29.92 4.72
C ALA A 38 1.87 29.51 4.26
N ARG A 39 1.95 29.08 3.00
CA ARG A 39 3.16 28.56 2.39
C ARG A 39 3.90 29.79 1.90
N SER A 40 5.12 29.99 2.39
CA SER A 40 6.08 30.91 1.80
C SER A 40 6.05 30.74 0.28
N VAL A 41 6.07 31.86 -0.46
CA VAL A 41 5.90 31.95 -1.91
C VAL A 41 6.88 31.06 -2.68
N GLU A 42 7.95 30.58 -2.02
CA GLU A 42 8.98 29.69 -2.56
C GLU A 42 8.69 28.19 -2.41
N SER A 43 7.63 27.77 -1.70
CA SER A 43 7.45 26.33 -1.45
C SER A 43 6.79 25.63 -2.64
N THR A 44 7.60 24.94 -3.45
CA THR A 44 7.22 23.87 -4.39
C THR A 44 6.72 22.62 -3.64
N SER A 45 5.92 22.79 -2.58
CA SER A 45 5.60 21.69 -1.68
C SER A 45 4.71 20.68 -2.41
N VAL A 46 5.33 19.56 -2.77
CA VAL A 46 4.67 18.34 -3.24
C VAL A 46 3.57 18.00 -2.23
N ARG A 47 2.38 17.63 -2.70
CA ARG A 47 1.26 17.17 -1.84
C ARG A 47 1.64 15.96 -0.96
N HIS A 48 2.77 15.33 -1.27
CA HIS A 48 3.36 14.22 -0.56
C HIS A 48 4.64 14.71 0.13
N SER A 49 4.55 15.03 1.42
CA SER A 49 5.75 15.16 2.24
C SER A 49 6.29 13.77 2.53
N ARG A 50 7.61 13.58 2.35
CA ARG A 50 8.27 12.29 2.66
C ARG A 50 8.15 11.93 4.15
N GLU A 51 8.11 12.93 5.02
CA GLU A 51 7.95 12.76 6.47
C GLU A 51 6.50 12.36 6.85
N ARG A 52 5.55 12.58 5.94
CA ARG A 52 4.11 12.36 6.16
C ARG A 52 3.48 11.67 4.96
N GLU A 53 4.13 10.63 4.43
CA GLU A 53 3.56 9.83 3.36
C GLU A 53 2.36 9.05 3.89
N THR A 54 1.19 9.31 3.31
CA THR A 54 -0.02 8.57 3.68
C THR A 54 -0.01 7.18 3.02
N PRO A 55 -0.52 6.14 3.69
CA PRO A 55 -0.49 4.78 3.16
C PRO A 55 -1.19 4.61 1.80
N LEU A 56 -2.25 5.38 1.56
CA LEU A 56 -3.08 5.25 0.35
C LEU A 56 -2.32 5.63 -0.94
N PRO A 57 -1.70 6.82 -1.08
CA PRO A 57 -0.87 7.17 -2.24
C PRO A 57 0.30 6.22 -2.51
N LEU A 58 0.91 5.66 -1.46
CA LEU A 58 1.98 4.66 -1.58
C LEU A 58 1.44 3.34 -2.12
N TYR A 59 0.35 2.85 -1.53
CA TYR A 59 -0.28 1.62 -1.98
C TYR A 59 -0.82 1.74 -3.41
N LEU A 60 -1.39 2.89 -3.76
CA LEU A 60 -1.94 3.12 -5.10
C LEU A 60 -0.86 3.05 -6.18
N SER A 61 0.30 3.69 -5.97
CA SER A 61 1.41 3.62 -6.93
C SER A 61 1.96 2.19 -7.05
N LEU A 62 2.15 1.50 -5.92
CA LEU A 62 2.60 0.11 -5.89
C LEU A 62 1.63 -0.81 -6.62
N LYS A 63 0.33 -0.71 -6.34
CA LYS A 63 -0.70 -1.59 -6.91
C LYS A 63 -0.84 -1.38 -8.42
N ILE A 64 -0.90 -0.13 -8.86
CA ILE A 64 -1.04 0.19 -10.29
C ILE A 64 0.20 -0.23 -11.05
N HIS A 65 1.40 0.05 -10.51
CA HIS A 65 2.63 -0.36 -11.16
C HIS A 65 2.80 -1.89 -11.19
N ALA A 66 2.41 -2.61 -10.13
CA ALA A 66 2.48 -4.07 -10.10
C ALA A 66 1.66 -4.73 -11.23
N VAL A 67 0.51 -4.15 -11.58
CA VAL A 67 -0.37 -4.67 -12.63
C VAL A 67 0.02 -4.18 -14.02
N THR A 68 0.34 -2.89 -14.15
CA THR A 68 0.49 -2.25 -15.48
C THR A 68 1.92 -2.09 -15.94
N ARG A 69 2.87 -2.04 -14.99
CA ARG A 69 4.29 -1.66 -15.22
C ARG A 69 4.47 -0.34 -15.98
N SER A 70 3.44 0.52 -16.02
CA SER A 70 3.46 1.75 -16.81
C SER A 70 3.94 2.94 -15.99
N ARG A 71 5.11 3.48 -16.32
CA ARG A 71 5.63 4.73 -15.74
C ARG A 71 4.73 5.92 -16.06
N GLY A 72 4.31 6.08 -17.33
CA GLY A 72 3.49 7.21 -17.76
C GLY A 72 2.15 7.31 -17.03
N LEU A 73 1.55 6.17 -16.69
CA LEU A 73 0.33 6.14 -15.87
C LEU A 73 0.59 6.63 -14.44
N ILE A 74 1.70 6.21 -13.83
CA ILE A 74 2.10 6.69 -12.50
C ILE A 74 2.38 8.19 -12.53
N ASP A 75 3.11 8.69 -13.53
CA ASP A 75 3.42 10.11 -13.66
C ASP A 75 2.13 10.95 -13.84
N THR A 76 1.16 10.45 -14.61
CA THR A 76 -0.16 11.08 -14.77
C THR A 76 -0.89 11.15 -13.43
N LEU A 77 -1.00 10.04 -12.69
CA LEU A 77 -1.68 10.01 -11.40
C LEU A 77 -0.97 10.84 -10.32
N PHE A 78 0.37 10.88 -10.36
CA PHE A 78 1.16 11.75 -9.49
C PHE A 78 0.89 13.22 -9.79
N SER A 79 0.82 13.63 -11.06
CA SER A 79 0.48 15.01 -11.44
C SER A 79 -0.92 15.44 -10.98
N LEU A 80 -1.86 14.49 -10.91
CA LEU A 80 -3.19 14.69 -10.33
C LEU A 80 -3.19 14.67 -8.78
N GLY A 81 -2.07 14.31 -8.15
CA GLY A 81 -1.89 14.21 -6.70
C GLY A 81 -2.55 12.98 -6.07
N MET A 82 -2.72 11.90 -6.84
CA MET A 82 -3.41 10.67 -6.41
C MET A 82 -2.46 9.64 -5.80
N CYS A 83 -1.21 9.57 -6.29
CA CYS A 83 -0.20 8.64 -5.82
C CYS A 83 1.16 9.34 -5.67
N VAL A 84 2.18 8.63 -5.17
CA VAL A 84 3.56 9.15 -5.17
C VAL A 84 4.20 9.08 -6.56
N SER A 85 5.32 9.81 -6.74
CA SER A 85 6.06 9.82 -8.00
C SER A 85 6.66 8.46 -8.33
N TYR A 86 6.94 8.23 -9.62
CA TYR A 86 7.57 6.99 -10.06
C TYR A 86 8.94 6.76 -9.42
N ASP A 87 9.75 7.80 -9.27
CA ASP A 87 11.06 7.69 -8.62
C ASP A 87 10.94 7.29 -7.15
N ARG A 88 9.93 7.83 -6.44
CA ARG A 88 9.67 7.45 -5.04
C ARG A 88 9.18 6.01 -4.93
N LEU A 89 8.34 5.56 -5.86
CA LEU A 89 7.94 4.17 -5.98
C LEU A 89 9.15 3.25 -6.16
N LEU A 90 10.09 3.59 -7.05
CA LEU A 90 11.31 2.79 -7.26
C LEU A 90 12.16 2.71 -5.98
N GLN A 91 12.36 3.84 -5.30
CA GLN A 91 13.04 3.86 -4.01
C GLN A 91 12.37 2.93 -3.00
N LEU A 92 11.05 3.01 -2.87
CA LEU A 92 10.30 2.15 -1.95
C LEU A 92 10.49 0.66 -2.28
N THR A 93 10.42 0.29 -3.56
CA THR A 93 10.65 -1.11 -3.97
C THR A 93 12.08 -1.57 -3.74
N ALA A 94 13.06 -0.69 -3.94
CA ALA A 94 14.46 -0.97 -3.65
C ALA A 94 14.69 -1.13 -2.14
N ASP A 95 14.13 -0.25 -1.31
CA ASP A 95 14.22 -0.32 0.15
C ASP A 95 13.65 -1.65 0.68
N ILE A 96 12.48 -2.07 0.20
CA ILE A 96 11.87 -3.37 0.56
C ILE A 96 12.78 -4.52 0.14
N THR A 97 13.29 -4.50 -1.09
CA THR A 97 14.16 -5.57 -1.63
C THR A 97 15.47 -5.66 -0.86
N ASN A 98 16.09 -4.52 -0.58
CA ASN A 98 17.32 -4.43 0.20
C ASN A 98 17.12 -4.96 1.63
N GLY A 99 15.97 -4.67 2.26
CA GLY A 99 15.63 -5.23 3.56
C GLY A 99 15.52 -6.77 3.55
N VAL A 100 14.96 -7.34 2.48
CA VAL A 100 14.91 -8.80 2.30
C VAL A 100 16.30 -9.39 2.10
N CYS A 101 17.13 -8.79 1.24
CA CYS A 101 18.51 -9.25 1.02
C CYS A 101 19.36 -9.15 2.29
N GLN A 102 19.22 -8.05 3.05
CA GLN A 102 19.92 -7.88 4.31
C GLN A 102 19.52 -8.96 5.31
N ARG A 103 18.23 -9.26 5.42
CA ARG A 103 17.74 -10.33 6.29
C ARG A 103 18.27 -11.70 5.86
N PHE A 104 18.26 -11.99 4.56
CA PHE A 104 18.83 -13.22 4.03
C PHE A 104 20.31 -13.36 4.40
N ASN A 105 21.11 -12.31 4.26
CA ASN A 105 22.53 -12.34 4.64
C ASN A 105 22.74 -12.57 6.15
N MET A 106 21.76 -12.22 7.00
CA MET A 106 21.83 -12.41 8.45
C MET A 106 21.31 -13.78 8.92
N GLU A 107 20.31 -14.32 8.23
CA GLU A 107 19.60 -15.55 8.63
C GLU A 107 20.00 -16.76 7.77
N GLU A 108 20.72 -16.55 6.67
CA GLU A 108 21.10 -17.52 5.64
C GLU A 108 19.90 -18.31 5.05
N VAL A 109 18.69 -17.81 5.28
CA VAL A 109 17.44 -18.40 4.80
C VAL A 109 16.50 -17.31 4.31
N VAL A 110 15.72 -17.64 3.28
CA VAL A 110 14.70 -16.73 2.77
C VAL A 110 13.44 -16.86 3.63
N CYS A 111 13.19 -15.86 4.46
CA CYS A 111 11.99 -15.76 5.27
C CYS A 111 10.96 -14.84 4.60
N PRO A 112 9.65 -15.19 4.62
CA PRO A 112 8.60 -14.23 4.28
C PRO A 112 8.77 -12.92 5.08
N PRO A 113 8.65 -11.73 4.44
CA PRO A 113 8.93 -10.45 5.11
C PRO A 113 8.06 -10.16 6.33
N LYS A 114 6.90 -10.83 6.45
CA LYS A 114 5.98 -10.69 7.58
C LYS A 114 6.44 -11.43 8.84
N LEU A 115 7.36 -12.39 8.73
CA LEU A 115 7.88 -13.11 9.89
C LEU A 115 8.78 -12.19 10.73
N ARG A 116 8.66 -12.25 12.05
CA ARG A 116 9.50 -11.51 12.98
C ARG A 116 10.64 -12.38 13.50
N LYS A 117 11.82 -11.78 13.68
CA LYS A 117 12.97 -12.45 14.31
C LYS A 117 12.68 -12.69 15.80
N GLY A 118 13.16 -13.81 16.34
CA GLY A 118 13.06 -14.14 17.76
C GLY A 118 11.72 -14.74 18.20
N LEU A 119 10.78 -14.96 17.28
CA LEU A 119 9.55 -15.71 17.53
C LEU A 119 9.65 -17.11 16.95
N PHE A 120 9.14 -18.09 17.68
CA PHE A 120 9.09 -19.48 17.21
C PHE A 120 8.04 -19.62 16.09
N PRO A 121 8.44 -20.04 14.87
CA PRO A 121 7.50 -20.35 13.80
C PRO A 121 7.05 -21.82 13.88
N THR A 122 5.75 -22.06 13.70
CA THR A 122 5.22 -23.38 13.36
C THR A 122 4.94 -23.41 11.86
N GLY A 123 5.46 -24.43 11.17
CA GLY A 123 5.20 -24.65 9.76
C GLY A 123 4.25 -25.83 9.55
N ALA A 124 3.22 -25.65 8.73
CA ALA A 124 2.48 -26.73 8.11
C ALA A 124 2.94 -26.85 6.66
N VAL A 125 3.43 -28.03 6.29
CA VAL A 125 3.91 -28.32 4.94
C VAL A 125 3.05 -29.45 4.41
N ASP A 126 2.42 -29.21 3.26
CA ASP A 126 1.55 -30.18 2.61
C ASP A 126 1.87 -30.27 1.12
N ASN A 127 1.70 -31.45 0.54
CA ASN A 127 1.88 -31.65 -0.89
C ASN A 127 0.57 -31.32 -1.61
N ILE A 128 0.65 -30.48 -2.64
CA ILE A 128 -0.44 -30.26 -3.58
C ILE A 128 -0.23 -31.21 -4.75
N ASP A 129 -0.71 -32.44 -4.57
CA ASP A 129 -0.66 -33.47 -5.61
C ASP A 129 -1.94 -33.40 -6.45
N HIS A 130 -1.80 -33.26 -7.78
CA HIS A 130 -2.96 -33.37 -8.67
C HIS A 130 -3.40 -34.84 -8.86
N ASN A 131 -2.44 -35.77 -8.83
CA ASN A 131 -2.69 -37.20 -8.93
C ASN A 131 -2.41 -37.88 -7.57
N PRO A 132 -3.45 -38.26 -6.81
CA PRO A 132 -3.29 -38.86 -5.48
C PRO A 132 -2.60 -40.24 -5.51
N SER A 133 -2.42 -40.83 -6.70
CA SER A 133 -1.76 -42.13 -6.89
C SER A 133 -0.25 -42.00 -7.12
N SER A 134 0.27 -40.79 -7.35
CA SER A 134 1.67 -40.57 -7.72
C SER A 134 2.44 -39.95 -6.57
N ALA A 135 3.06 -40.79 -5.72
CA ALA A 135 3.90 -40.33 -4.61
C ALA A 135 5.23 -39.67 -5.04
N THR A 136 5.50 -39.55 -6.35
CA THR A 136 6.76 -38.99 -6.88
C THR A 136 6.48 -37.99 -8.00
N ALA A 137 7.32 -36.95 -8.10
CA ALA A 137 7.21 -35.87 -9.10
C ALA A 137 7.76 -36.25 -10.49
N LYS A 138 8.03 -37.54 -10.73
CA LYS A 138 8.74 -37.99 -11.92
C LYS A 138 7.92 -37.79 -13.20
N ASP A 139 6.61 -38.01 -13.11
CA ASP A 139 5.68 -37.95 -14.24
C ASP A 139 4.47 -37.04 -13.96
N SER A 140 4.50 -36.28 -12.85
CA SER A 140 3.43 -35.38 -12.42
C SER A 140 4.01 -34.16 -11.71
N PHE A 141 3.38 -33.00 -11.90
CA PHE A 141 3.76 -31.77 -11.21
C PHE A 141 3.18 -31.79 -9.80
N HIS A 142 4.04 -31.68 -8.80
CA HIS A 142 3.64 -31.59 -7.40
C HIS A 142 4.00 -30.21 -6.88
N GLY A 143 3.01 -29.51 -6.36
CA GLY A 143 3.24 -28.30 -5.58
C GLY A 143 3.55 -28.65 -4.14
N THR A 144 4.23 -27.75 -3.43
CA THR A 144 4.31 -27.82 -1.96
C THR A 144 3.66 -26.55 -1.43
N ASP A 145 2.64 -26.71 -0.61
CA ASP A 145 2.10 -25.60 0.18
C ASP A 145 2.84 -25.51 1.50
N ILE A 146 3.19 -24.29 1.89
CA ILE A 146 3.90 -24.01 3.13
C ILE A 146 3.16 -22.87 3.84
N SER A 147 2.50 -23.21 4.94
CA SER A 147 1.90 -22.25 5.86
C SER A 147 2.81 -22.05 7.06
N LEU A 148 3.24 -20.80 7.30
CA LEU A 148 4.06 -20.44 8.45
C LEU A 148 3.26 -19.57 9.42
N MET A 149 3.15 -19.99 10.68
CA MET A 149 2.49 -19.28 11.77
C MET A 149 3.50 -18.89 12.83
N GLN A 150 3.44 -17.68 13.36
CA GLN A 150 4.23 -17.28 14.53
C GLN A 150 3.31 -17.04 15.72
N HIS A 151 3.67 -17.60 16.86
CA HIS A 151 2.95 -17.42 18.11
C HIS A 151 3.50 -16.20 18.87
N PRO A 152 2.65 -15.42 19.56
CA PRO A 152 3.06 -14.22 20.30
C PRO A 152 4.09 -14.47 21.39
#